data_AF-A0A960VNK5-F1
#
_entry.id   AF-A0A960VNK5-F1
#
_cell.length_a   1.000
_cell.length_b   1.000
_cell.length_c   1.000
_cell.angle_alpha   90.00
_cell.angle_beta   90.00
_cell.angle_gamma   90.00
#
_symmetry.space_group_name_H-M   'P 1'
#
loop_
_entity.id
_entity.type
_entity.pdbx_description
1 polymer ?
#
loop_
_entity_poly.entity_id
_entity_poly.type
_entity_poly.pdbx_seq_one_letter_code
_entity_poly.pdbx_strand_id
1 'polypeptide(L)' 'MGGIGVGEMILILAILLLVFGAGKLPQIGEALGKGIKNFKNAATGKDDVDVTPKKQLADKVDDVEVVHPVGQKQKKDA' A
#
# COMPACT_ATOMS: atom_id res chain seq x y z
N MET A 1 -8.82 -34.29 18.54
CA MET A 1 -7.50 -33.68 18.31
C MET A 1 -7.75 -32.30 17.74
N GLY A 2 -7.72 -31.27 18.58
CA GLY A 2 -8.01 -29.89 18.17
C GLY A 2 -6.84 -29.35 17.35
N GLY A 3 -7.11 -28.94 16.11
CA GLY A 3 -6.12 -28.27 15.26
C GLY A 3 -5.81 -26.87 15.78
N ILE A 4 -4.69 -26.33 15.32
CA ILE A 4 -4.26 -24.96 15.64
C ILE A 4 -5.40 -24.00 15.28
N GLY A 5 -5.97 -23.35 16.29
CA GLY A 5 -7.04 -22.38 16.12
C GLY A 5 -6.53 -21.04 15.58
N VAL A 6 -7.45 -20.20 15.12
CA VAL A 6 -7.11 -18.84 14.64
C VAL A 6 -6.39 -18.03 15.72
N GLY A 7 -6.76 -18.20 17.00
CA GLY A 7 -6.10 -17.52 18.11
C GLY A 7 -4.63 -17.91 18.29
N GLU A 8 -4.30 -19.19 18.14
CA GLU A 8 -2.91 -19.67 18.22
C GLU A 8 -2.09 -19.18 17.02
N MET A 9 -2.68 -19.12 15.82
CA MET A 9 -2.02 -18.54 14.65
C MET A 9 -1.69 -17.06 14.83
N ILE A 10 -2.60 -16.27 15.42
CA ILE A 10 -2.35 -14.86 15.74
C ILE A 10 -1.23 -14.73 16.77
N LEU A 11 -1.21 -15.58 17.80
CA LEU A 11 -0.15 -15.55 18.83
C LEU A 11 1.24 -15.82 18.23
N ILE A 12 1.36 -16.83 17.35
CA ILE A 12 2.61 -17.14 16.66
C ILE A 12 3.01 -15.97 15.75
N LEU A 13 2.06 -15.42 14.99
CA LEU A 13 2.31 -14.26 14.13
C LEU A 13 2.78 -13.03 14.92
N ALA A 14 2.22 -12.79 16.10
CA ALA A 14 2.62 -11.70 16.99
C ALA A 14 4.07 -11.86 17.47
N ILE A 15 4.50 -13.08 17.80
CA ILE A 15 5.90 -13.35 18.17
C ILE A 15 6.84 -13.10 16.98
N LEU A 16 6.48 -13.57 15.79
CA LEU A 16 7.26 -13.30 14.57
C LEU A 16 7.34 -11.80 14.25
N LEU A 17 6.25 -11.06 14.48
CA LEU A 17 6.20 -9.61 14.35
C LEU A 17 7.08 -8.90 15.38
N LEU A 18 7.24 -9.43 16.60
CA LEU A 18 8.16 -8.87 17.59
C LEU A 18 9.62 -9.09 17.20
N VAL A 19 9.96 -10.27 16.68
CA VAL A 19 11.34 -10.61 16.26
C VAL A 19 11.72 -9.88 14.98
N PHE A 20 10.86 -9.89 13.97
CA PHE A 20 11.14 -9.29 12.66
C PHE A 20 10.69 -7.84 12.52
N GLY A 21 9.76 -7.37 13.35
CA GLY A 21 9.12 -6.07 13.23
C GLY A 21 7.97 -6.06 12.20
N ALA A 22 7.01 -5.15 12.39
CA ALA A 22 5.84 -4.99 11.51
C ALA A 22 6.19 -4.55 10.07
N GLY A 23 7.36 -3.94 9.86
CA GLY A 23 7.78 -3.46 8.53
C GLY A 23 8.40 -4.53 7.62
N LYS A 24 8.91 -5.65 8.17
CA LYS A 24 9.60 -6.68 7.38
C LYS A 24 8.63 -7.63 6.66
N LEU A 25 7.53 -7.99 7.31
CA LEU A 25 6.47 -8.82 6.73
C LEU A 25 5.88 -8.27 5.42
N PRO A 26 5.46 -6.99 5.32
CA PRO A 26 4.95 -6.45 4.05
C PRO A 26 6.04 -6.39 2.98
N GLN A 27 7.29 -6.09 3.33
CA GLN A 27 8.40 -6.06 2.36
C GLN A 27 8.66 -7.45 1.73
N ILE A 28 8.66 -8.50 2.54
CA ILE A 28 8.81 -9.89 2.08
C ILE A 28 7.57 -10.32 1.29
N GLY A 29 6.36 -9.96 1.77
CA GLY A 29 5.10 -10.24 1.08
C GLY A 29 5.00 -9.59 -0.30
N GLU A 30 5.49 -8.36 -0.47
CA GLU A 30 5.55 -7.70 -1.78
C GLU A 30 6.50 -8.42 -2.74
N ALA A 31 7.68 -8.84 -2.28
CA ALA A 31 8.64 -9.57 -3.10
C ALA A 31 8.11 -10.95 -3.51
N LEU A 32 7.56 -11.71 -2.55
CA LEU A 32 6.92 -13.01 -2.81
C LEU A 32 5.68 -12.86 -3.69
N GLY A 33 4.85 -11.85 -3.46
CA GLY A 33 3.65 -11.57 -4.25
C GLY A 33 3.96 -11.27 -5.71
N LYS A 34 4.99 -10.46 -5.97
CA LYS A 34 5.50 -10.23 -7.33
C LYS A 34 6.04 -11.51 -7.97
N GLY A 35 6.80 -12.31 -7.23
CA GLY A 35 7.31 -13.61 -7.70
C GLY A 35 6.18 -14.58 -8.09
N ILE A 36 5.18 -14.74 -7.22
CA ILE A 36 4.01 -15.60 -7.46
C ILE A 36 3.18 -15.06 -8.62
N LYS A 37 2.97 -13.73 -8.71
CA LYS A 37 2.25 -13.11 -9.82
C LYS A 37 2.94 -13.40 -11.14
N ASN A 38 4.25 -13.19 -11.21
CA ASN A 38 5.04 -13.45 -12.42
C ASN A 38 5.06 -14.94 -12.77
N PHE A 39 5.20 -15.82 -11.78
CA PHE A 39 5.14 -17.27 -11.98
C PHE A 39 3.78 -17.71 -12.54
N LYS A 40 2.68 -17.20 -11.97
CA LYS A 40 1.33 -17.48 -12.46
C LYS A 40 1.14 -16.99 -13.90
N ASN A 41 1.59 -15.78 -14.19
CA ASN A 41 1.48 -15.16 -15.51
C ASN A 41 2.23 -15.98 -16.57
N ALA A 42 3.47 -16.37 -16.28
CA ALA A 42 4.25 -17.26 -17.14
C ALA A 42 3.59 -18.64 -17.31
N ALA A 43 3.07 -19.21 -16.22
CA ALA A 43 2.40 -20.52 -16.25
C ALA A 43 1.06 -20.51 -17.02
N THR A 44 0.40 -19.36 -17.13
CA THR A 44 -0.88 -19.22 -17.86
C THR A 44 -0.75 -18.50 -19.20
N GLY A 45 0.46 -18.16 -19.64
CA GLY A 45 0.71 -17.49 -20.93
C GLY A 45 0.07 -16.10 -21.04
N LYS A 46 -0.14 -15.42 -19.91
CA LYS A 46 -0.68 -14.06 -19.87
C LYS A 46 0.47 -13.07 -19.71
N ASP A 47 0.89 -12.47 -20.82
CA ASP A 47 1.90 -11.41 -20.85
C ASP A 47 1.28 -10.08 -20.39
N ASP A 48 1.01 -9.97 -19.09
CA ASP A 48 0.63 -8.71 -18.45
C ASP A 48 1.89 -7.87 -18.17
N VAL A 49 2.10 -6.80 -18.94
CA VAL A 49 3.18 -5.81 -18.71
C VAL A 49 2.81 -4.96 -17.49
N ASP A 50 3.45 -5.24 -16.34
CA ASP A 50 3.20 -4.52 -15.08
C ASP A 50 3.86 -3.12 -15.09
N VAL A 51 3.11 -2.10 -15.49
CA VAL A 51 3.47 -0.68 -15.32
C VAL A 51 2.88 -0.13 -14.02
N THR A 52 3.36 -0.60 -12.87
CA THR A 52 3.01 0.00 -11.57
C THR A 52 4.19 0.78 -10.99
N PRO A 53 4.24 2.12 -11.12
CA PRO A 53 5.13 2.94 -10.33
C PRO A 53 4.52 3.11 -8.93
N LYS A 54 5.13 2.50 -7.91
CA LYS A 54 4.80 2.75 -6.50
C LYS A 54 5.99 3.40 -5.81
N LYS A 55 5.99 4.73 -5.71
CA LYS A 55 6.24 5.48 -4.47
C LYS A 55 6.05 6.99 -4.71
N GLN A 56 4.94 7.53 -4.22
CA GLN A 56 4.72 8.97 -3.99
C GLN A 56 3.52 9.09 -3.04
N LEU A 57 3.69 8.68 -1.79
CA LEU A 57 2.76 8.94 -0.68
C LEU A 57 3.54 8.76 0.62
N ALA A 58 4.36 9.77 0.95
CA ALA A 58 4.86 10.09 2.29
C ALA A 58 5.89 11.23 2.16
N ASP A 59 5.44 12.43 1.78
CA ASP A 59 5.98 13.71 2.25
C ASP A 59 5.17 14.85 1.61
N LYS A 60 4.83 15.87 2.40
CA LYS A 60 3.87 16.98 2.18
C LYS A 60 2.51 16.80 2.88
N VAL A 61 2.55 16.71 4.20
CA VAL A 61 1.58 17.39 5.05
C VAL A 61 2.38 18.42 5.83
N ASP A 62 2.00 19.68 5.65
CA ASP A 62 2.34 20.91 6.39
C ASP A 62 2.55 22.04 5.36
N ASP A 63 1.97 23.21 5.65
CA ASP A 63 1.83 24.41 4.81
C ASP A 63 0.62 24.48 3.86
N VAL A 64 -0.58 24.36 4.43
CA VAL A 64 -1.71 25.21 3.97
C VAL A 64 -2.32 25.89 5.19
N GLU A 65 -1.59 26.88 5.71
CA GLU A 65 -2.16 27.93 6.55
C GLU A 65 -3.05 28.83 5.67
N VAL A 66 -4.35 28.60 5.79
CA VAL A 66 -5.42 29.59 5.92
C VAL A 66 -5.09 31.02 5.44
N VAL A 67 -5.60 31.41 4.26
CA VAL A 67 -6.20 32.76 4.07
C VAL A 67 -7.36 32.66 3.06
N HIS A 68 -8.59 32.82 3.57
CA HIS A 68 -9.79 33.15 2.79
C HIS A 68 -9.80 34.68 2.49
N PRO A 69 -10.84 35.21 1.82
CA PRO A 69 -11.10 35.29 0.38
C PRO A 69 -11.04 36.77 -0.08
N VAL A 70 -11.27 37.08 -1.36
CA VAL A 70 -11.98 38.30 -1.88
C VAL A 70 -11.79 38.36 -3.39
N GLY A 71 -12.89 38.51 -4.13
CA GLY A 71 -12.80 38.84 -5.56
C GLY A 71 -13.96 38.43 -6.46
N GLN A 72 -15.20 38.37 -5.97
CA GLN A 72 -16.33 38.55 -6.88
C GLN A 72 -16.24 39.95 -7.51
N LYS A 73 -16.22 40.05 -8.84
CA LYS A 73 -17.03 41.01 -9.60
C LYS A 73 -17.03 40.64 -11.08
N GLN A 74 -18.01 39.81 -11.38
CA GLN A 74 -18.77 39.78 -12.62
C GLN A 74 -19.36 41.16 -12.93
N LYS A 75 -19.66 41.40 -14.22
CA LYS A 75 -20.17 42.65 -14.84
C LYS A 75 -19.02 43.50 -15.39
N LYS A 76 -19.04 44.03 -16.61
CA LYS A 76 -20.15 44.34 -17.53
C LYS A 76 -19.49 44.98 -18.78
N ASP A 77 -20.08 44.73 -19.94
CA ASP A 77 -20.22 45.68 -21.05
C ASP A 77 -18.95 46.30 -21.69
N ALA A 78 -18.62 45.87 -22.92
CA ALA A 78 -18.31 46.73 -24.08
C ALA A 78 -17.97 45.88 -25.31
#